data_AF-A0A7J4Q041-F1
#
_entry.id   AF-A0A7J4Q041-F1
#
_cell.length_a   1.000
_cell.length_b   1.000
_cell.length_c   1.000
_cell.angle_alpha   90.00
_cell.angle_beta   90.00
_cell.angle_gamma   90.00
#
_symmetry.space_group_name_H-M   'P 1'
#
loop_
_entity.id
_entity.type
_entity.pdbx_description
1 polymer ?
#
loop_
_entity_poly.entity_id
_entity_poly.type
_entity_poly.pdbx_seq_one_letter_code
_entity_poly.pdbx_strand_id
1 'polypeptide(L)' 'MDFGFFSLSLVASFAFVRLVTEQTDFHLRFKGLWIHHWILAAVAMLILIVAQIEHPIVWGALTGAALDGLIRKNWSIIDR' A
#
# COMPACT_ATOMS: atom_id res chain seq x y z
N MET A 1 -13.30 7.42 13.60
CA MET A 1 -11.83 7.41 13.49
C MET A 1 -11.25 8.68 14.07
N ASP A 2 -10.08 8.57 14.69
CA ASP A 2 -9.25 9.73 15.02
C ASP A 2 -8.48 10.16 13.76
N PHE A 3 -8.90 11.27 13.16
CA PHE A 3 -8.32 11.77 11.90
C PHE A 3 -6.86 12.21 12.05
N GLY A 4 -6.42 12.60 13.26
CA GLY A 4 -5.03 12.97 13.50
C GLY A 4 -4.10 11.77 13.32
N PHE A 5 -4.43 10.65 13.99
CA PHE A 5 -3.67 9.41 13.86
C PHE A 5 -3.76 8.80 12.47
N PHE A 6 -4.94 8.87 11.82
CA PHE A 6 -5.09 8.43 10.43
C PHE A 6 -4.16 9.21 9.50
N SER A 7 -4.15 10.55 9.60
CA SER A 7 -3.35 11.41 8.72
C SER A 7 -1.85 11.20 8.94
N LEU A 8 -1.42 11.14 10.20
CA LEU A 8 -0.01 10.91 10.54
C LEU A 8 0.47 9.54 10.04
N SER A 9 -0.32 8.48 10.27
CA SER A 9 0.03 7.13 9.83
C SER A 9 0.04 6.99 8.32
N LEU A 10 -0.87 7.68 7.61
CA LEU A 10 -0.86 7.76 6.15
C LEU A 10 0.43 8.38 5.63
N VAL A 11 0.79 9.56 6.12
CA VAL A 11 2.01 10.26 5.68
C VAL A 11 3.26 9.45 6.01
N ALA A 12 3.35 8.91 7.24
CA ALA A 12 4.48 8.11 7.67
C ALA A 12 4.62 6.81 6.85
N SER A 13 3.52 6.10 6.61
CA SER A 13 3.51 4.88 5.80
C SER A 13 3.86 5.15 4.35
N PHE A 14 3.28 6.19 3.74
CA PHE A 14 3.61 6.60 2.38
C PHE A 14 5.11 6.89 2.24
N ALA A 15 5.67 7.72 3.11
CA ALA A 15 7.09 8.05 3.10
C ALA A 15 7.97 6.81 3.32
N PHE A 16 7.59 5.94 4.25
CA PHE A 16 8.32 4.70 4.53
C PHE A 16 8.30 3.73 3.35
N VAL A 17 7.12 3.44 2.78
CA VAL A 17 6.98 2.55 1.62
C VAL A 17 7.76 3.12 0.44
N ARG A 18 7.72 4.43 0.23
CA ARG A 18 8.51 5.09 -0.80
C ARG A 18 10.01 4.93 -0.60
N LEU A 19 10.50 5.16 0.62
CA LEU A 19 11.91 4.96 0.96
C LEU A 19 12.34 3.51 0.69
N VAL A 20 11.55 2.53 1.12
CA VAL A 20 11.83 1.12 0.85
C VAL A 20 11.85 0.88 -0.66
N THR A 21 10.75 1.16 -1.35
CA THR A 21 10.58 0.85 -2.78
C THR A 21 11.48 1.65 -3.75
N GLU A 22 12.05 2.78 -3.34
CA GLU A 22 13.09 3.49 -4.10
C GLU A 22 14.50 2.96 -3.81
N GLN A 23 14.78 2.52 -2.57
CA GLN A 23 16.10 2.00 -2.19
C GLN A 23 16.29 0.51 -2.46
N THR A 24 15.18 -0.22 -2.56
CA THR A 24 15.19 -1.62 -2.92
C THR A 24 14.52 -1.77 -4.26
N ASP A 25 15.22 -2.44 -5.18
CA ASP A 25 14.66 -3.01 -6.41
C ASP A 25 13.64 -4.10 -6.03
N PHE A 26 12.55 -3.71 -5.37
CA PHE A 26 11.51 -4.59 -4.83
C PHE A 26 10.67 -5.14 -5.99
N HIS A 27 11.31 -5.97 -6.80
CA HIS A 27 10.68 -6.78 -7.81
C HIS A 27 10.16 -8.04 -7.10
N LEU A 28 8.95 -7.97 -6.54
CA LEU A 28 8.21 -9.16 -6.10
C LEU A 28 7.83 -9.98 -7.35
N ARG A 29 8.79 -10.68 -7.93
CA ARG A 29 8.62 -11.59 -9.07
C ARG A 29 8.04 -12.90 -8.56
N PHE A 30 6.72 -13.00 -8.56
CA PHE A 30 6.05 -14.28 -8.35
C PHE A 30 5.67 -14.85 -9.72
N LYS A 31 6.47 -15.81 -10.25
CA LYS A 31 6.17 -16.56 -11.49
C LYS A 31 5.69 -15.71 -12.69
N GLY A 32 6.32 -14.56 -12.96
CA GLY A 32 5.97 -13.69 -14.10
C GLY A 32 4.80 -12.72 -13.87
N LEU A 33 4.24 -12.70 -12.67
CA LEU A 33 3.25 -11.70 -12.25
C LEU A 33 3.94 -10.60 -11.44
N TRP A 34 3.76 -9.36 -11.87
CA TRP A 34 4.17 -8.15 -11.17
C TRP A 34 2.99 -7.67 -10.33
N ILE A 35 2.89 -8.19 -9.09
CA ILE A 35 1.82 -7.76 -8.19
C ILE A 35 2.27 -6.47 -7.51
N HIS A 36 1.69 -5.33 -7.92
CA HIS A 36 1.93 -4.07 -7.24
C HIS A 36 1.39 -4.12 -5.82
N HIS A 37 2.17 -3.58 -4.89
CA HIS A 37 1.79 -3.54 -3.47
C HIS A 37 0.51 -2.74 -3.21
N TRP A 38 0.10 -1.82 -4.10
CA TRP A 38 -1.19 -1.13 -3.97
C TRP A 38 -2.39 -2.09 -4.12
N ILE A 39 -2.27 -3.15 -4.93
CA ILE A 39 -3.32 -4.16 -5.08
C ILE A 39 -3.43 -4.97 -3.78
N LEU A 40 -2.29 -5.35 -3.19
CA LEU A 40 -2.26 -6.05 -1.91
C LEU A 40 -2.85 -5.18 -0.79
N ALA A 41 -2.52 -3.89 -0.76
CA ALA A 41 -3.10 -2.94 0.18
C ALA A 41 -4.62 -2.81 0.00
N ALA A 42 -5.11 -2.74 -1.25
CA ALA A 42 -6.54 -2.69 -1.55
C ALA A 42 -7.28 -3.95 -1.10
N VAL A 43 -6.72 -5.15 -1.36
CA VAL A 43 -7.28 -6.41 -0.89
C VAL A 43 -7.30 -6.48 0.64
N ALA A 44 -6.22 -6.05 1.31
CA ALA A 44 -6.18 -5.98 2.77
C ALA A 44 -7.26 -5.03 3.32
N MET A 45 -7.46 -3.87 2.70
CA MET A 45 -8.54 -2.94 3.09
C MET A 45 -9.93 -3.57 2.93
N LEU A 46 -10.18 -4.35 1.86
CA LEU A 46 -11.45 -5.08 1.71
C LEU A 46 -11.67 -6.09 2.85
N ILE A 47 -10.62 -6.80 3.28
CA ILE A 47 -10.68 -7.72 4.42
C ILE A 47 -11.01 -6.95 5.71
N LEU A 48 -10.40 -5.77 5.93
CA LEU A 48 -10.71 -4.95 7.12
C LEU A 48 -12.16 -4.48 7.14
N ILE A 49 -12.75 -4.16 5.98
CA ILE A 49 -14.16 -3.79 5.88
C ILE A 49 -15.05 -4.95 6.32
N VAL A 50 -14.80 -6.16 5.80
CA VAL A 50 -15.59 -7.35 6.17
C VAL A 50 -15.40 -7.70 7.65
N ALA A 51 -14.19 -7.50 8.18
CA ALA A 51 -13.86 -7.72 9.58
C ALA A 51 -14.30 -6.57 10.52
N GLN A 52 -14.88 -5.49 10.00
CA GLN A 52 -15.31 -4.30 10.76
C GLN A 52 -14.19 -3.69 11.62
N ILE A 53 -12.95 -3.70 11.11
CA ILE A 53 -11.81 -3.11 11.81
C ILE A 53 -11.71 -1.62 11.45
N GLU A 54 -11.88 -0.73 12.43
CA GLU A 54 -11.88 0.72 12.22
C GLU A 54 -10.63 1.44 12.75
N HIS A 55 -9.54 0.72 13.00
CA HIS A 55 -8.36 1.30 13.65
C HIS A 55 -7.64 2.33 12.76
N PRO A 56 -7.57 3.62 13.15
CA PRO A 56 -7.13 4.71 12.27
C PRO A 56 -5.69 4.54 11.76
N ILE A 57 -4.79 4.02 12.61
CA ILE A 57 -3.39 3.76 12.21
C ILE A 57 -3.30 2.68 11.13
N VAL A 58 -4.12 1.63 11.21
CA VAL A 58 -4.10 0.53 10.24
C VAL A 58 -4.61 1.03 8.89
N TRP A 59 -5.70 1.80 8.92
CA TRP A 59 -6.27 2.42 7.74
C TRP A 59 -5.32 3.44 7.10
N GLY A 60 -4.70 4.32 7.88
CA GLY A 60 -3.73 5.26 7.35
C GLY A 60 -2.51 4.54 6.77
N ALA A 61 -2.00 3.50 7.46
CA ALA A 61 -0.88 2.71 6.95
C ALA A 61 -1.16 2.05 5.60
N LEU A 62 -2.31 1.37 5.46
CA LEU A 62 -2.72 0.74 4.21
C LEU A 62 -3.00 1.77 3.11
N THR A 63 -3.62 2.90 3.46
CA THR A 63 -3.88 3.99 2.51
C THR A 63 -2.57 4.58 1.99
N GLY A 64 -1.61 4.86 2.87
CA GLY A 64 -0.29 5.38 2.49
C GLY A 64 0.46 4.41 1.57
N ALA A 65 0.43 3.11 1.87
CA ALA A 65 1.01 2.09 1.00
C ALA A 65 0.32 1.99 -0.37
N ALA A 66 -1.01 2.08 -0.41
CA ALA A 66 -1.76 2.07 -1.66
C ALA A 66 -1.43 3.28 -2.54
N LEU A 67 -1.31 4.47 -1.96
CA LEU A 67 -1.02 5.70 -2.68
C LEU A 67 0.38 5.71 -3.33
N ASP A 68 1.41 5.15 -2.66
CA ASP A 68 2.74 5.02 -3.30
C ASP A 68 2.65 4.21 -4.59
N GLY A 69 2.01 3.05 -4.54
CA GLY A 69 1.90 2.17 -5.69
C GLY A 69 1.05 2.75 -6.82
N LEU A 70 0.00 3.53 -6.50
CA LEU A 70 -0.84 4.21 -7.50
C LEU A 70 -0.09 5.34 -8.23
N ILE A 71 0.85 6.03 -7.57
CA ILE A 71 1.65 7.10 -8.21
C ILE A 71 2.60 6.56 -9.31
N ARG A 72 2.93 5.27 -9.27
CA ARG A 72 3.90 4.68 -10.21
C ARG A 72 3.34 4.63 -11.63
N LYS A 73 4.14 5.03 -12.62
CA LYS A 73 3.72 5.13 -14.03
C LYS A 73 3.39 3.80 -14.71
N ASN A 74 3.97 2.69 -14.25
CA ASN A 74 3.77 1.38 -14.85
C ASN A 74 3.00 0.48 -13.90
N TRP A 75 1.73 0.22 -14.22
CA TRP A 75 0.86 -0.73 -13.51
C TRP A 75 0.81 -2.10 -14.19
N SER A 76 1.73 -2.40 -15.11
CA SER A 76 1.70 -3.69 -15.82
C SER A 76 1.85 -4.85 -14.84
N ILE A 77 0.82 -5.67 -14.73
CA ILE A 77 0.82 -6.86 -13.88
C ILE A 77 1.57 -8.03 -14.55
N ILE A 78 1.87 -7.89 -15.85
CA ILE A 78 2.55 -8.89 -16.66
C ILE A 78 3.95 -8.37 -16.94
N ASP A 79 4.96 -9.14 -16.51
CA ASP A 79 6.35 -8.94 -16.92
C ASP A 79 6.44 -9.40 -18.39
N ARG A 80 6.34 -8.46 -19.34
CA ARG A 80 6.53 -8.71 -20.78
C ARG A 80 7.94 -8.39 -21.20
#